data_AF-G0UHV9-F1
#
_entry.id   AF-G0UHV9-F1
#
_cell.length_a   1.000
_cell.length_b   1.000
_cell.length_c   1.000
_cell.angle_alpha   90.00
_cell.angle_beta   90.00
_cell.angle_gamma   90.00
#
_symmetry.space_group_name_H-M   'P 1'
#
loop_
_entity.id
_entity.type
_entity.pdbx_description
1 polymer ?
#
loop_
_entity_poly.entity_id
_entity_poly.type
_entity_poly.pdbx_seq_one_letter_code
_entity_poly.pdbx_strand_id
1 'polypeptide(L)'
;MFDLNNIPKQYWYKIRWGFFWGLFILGMLFSNYTNAATWLFIGGITVLGVSIKQIFRWVLPIVFVLLIIGTPQLGLMTQGILVLTVIGLRELLVIPHANNKRIKHQSRLKINTNDLTRRDVRVFKETFKRLRTSAAHIEVLLAETVGLRRINVETKVITYINATLAELAANPTQLTVVDDFAYRRVPNLEQLLVSYVEIAHHAVISDNDKKQLKEARQLIKQLATAVHDDYRLVIRKDVNNLNDRMSTTKDTLGGNHD
;
A
#
# COMPACT_ATOMS: atom_id res chain seq x y z
N MET A 1 -6.32 11.00 -38.21
CA MET A 1 -6.16 10.75 -36.76
C MET A 1 -5.47 9.40 -36.63
N PHE A 2 -4.17 9.37 -36.31
CA PHE A 2 -3.37 8.13 -36.31
C PHE A 2 -3.66 7.33 -35.04
N ASP A 3 -4.21 6.13 -35.19
CA ASP A 3 -4.50 5.22 -34.08
C ASP A 3 -3.20 4.55 -33.58
N LEU A 4 -2.61 5.14 -32.54
CA LEU A 4 -1.32 4.75 -31.94
C LEU A 4 -1.40 3.44 -31.14
N ASN A 5 -2.60 2.88 -30.92
CA ASN A 5 -2.78 1.72 -30.05
C ASN A 5 -2.60 0.36 -30.77
N ASN A 6 -2.53 0.34 -32.11
CA ASN A 6 -2.46 -0.89 -32.91
C ASN A 6 -1.16 -1.05 -33.73
N ILE A 7 -0.07 -0.39 -33.34
CA ILE A 7 1.19 -0.49 -34.07
C ILE A 7 1.92 -1.82 -33.72
N PRO A 8 2.22 -2.70 -34.69
CA PRO A 8 2.90 -3.96 -34.43
C PRO A 8 4.28 -3.75 -33.80
N LYS A 9 4.66 -4.59 -32.83
CA LYS A 9 5.93 -4.45 -32.06
C LYS A 9 7.20 -4.33 -32.92
N GLN A 10 7.20 -4.87 -34.14
CA GLN A 10 8.32 -4.77 -35.08
C GLN A 10 8.51 -3.35 -35.64
N TYR A 11 7.43 -2.56 -35.77
CA TYR A 11 7.50 -1.18 -36.22
C TYR A 11 7.99 -0.23 -35.13
N TRP A 12 7.78 -0.58 -33.86
CA TRP A 12 8.31 0.17 -32.73
C TRP A 12 9.84 0.28 -32.74
N TYR A 13 10.54 -0.75 -33.24
CA TYR A 13 12.00 -0.70 -33.40
C TYR A 13 12.42 0.31 -34.49
N LYS A 14 11.74 0.31 -35.63
CA LYS A 14 12.03 1.23 -36.75
C LYS A 14 11.67 2.68 -36.41
N ILE A 15 10.56 2.90 -35.70
CA ILE A 15 10.14 4.21 -35.21
C ILE A 15 11.15 4.75 -34.18
N ARG A 16 11.65 3.91 -33.27
CA ARG A 16 12.69 4.30 -32.29
C ARG A 16 13.98 4.75 -32.97
N TRP A 17 14.43 4.02 -33.99
CA TRP A 17 15.61 4.41 -34.76
C TRP A 17 15.38 5.66 -35.61
N GLY A 18 14.20 5.83 -36.21
CA GLY A 18 13.85 7.03 -36.97
C GLY A 18 13.80 8.28 -36.07
N PHE A 19 13.26 8.15 -34.86
CA PHE A 19 13.22 9.25 -33.89
C PHE A 19 14.62 9.59 -33.36
N PHE A 20 15.47 8.58 -33.15
CA PHE A 20 16.88 8.76 -32.79
C PHE A 20 17.66 9.53 -33.87
N TRP A 21 17.58 9.08 -35.13
CA TRP A 21 18.26 9.77 -36.24
C TRP A 21 17.67 11.15 -36.51
N GLY A 22 16.36 11.33 -36.36
CA GLY A 22 15.71 12.64 -36.48
C GLY A 22 16.18 13.63 -35.42
N LEU A 23 16.23 13.22 -34.15
CA LEU A 23 16.78 14.04 -33.05
C LEU A 23 18.29 14.28 -33.19
N PHE A 24 19.03 13.30 -33.70
CA PHE A 24 20.47 13.43 -33.94
C PHE A 24 20.78 14.44 -35.04
N ILE A 25 20.03 14.40 -36.15
CA ILE A 25 20.17 15.36 -37.27
C ILE A 25 19.71 16.75 -36.84
N LEU A 26 18.61 16.86 -36.08
CA LEU A 26 18.16 18.12 -35.50
C LEU A 26 19.20 18.69 -34.52
N GLY A 27 19.83 17.84 -33.70
CA GLY A 27 20.91 18.22 -32.80
C GLY A 27 22.17 18.71 -33.51
N MET A 28 22.52 18.12 -34.67
CA MET A 28 23.60 18.63 -35.51
C MET A 28 23.30 20.02 -36.09
N LEU A 29 22.08 20.25 -36.57
CA LEU A 29 21.64 21.54 -37.13
C LEU A 29 21.62 22.68 -36.09
N PHE A 30 21.35 22.36 -34.82
CA PHE A 30 21.31 23.34 -33.71
C PHE A 30 22.56 23.30 -32.80
N SER A 31 23.64 22.63 -33.22
CA SER A 31 24.84 22.44 -32.38
C SER A 31 25.60 23.74 -32.04
N ASN A 32 25.34 24.83 -32.76
CA ASN A 32 25.91 26.15 -32.47
C ASN A 32 25.35 26.79 -31.18
N TYR A 33 24.31 26.23 -30.56
CA TYR A 33 23.65 26.84 -29.39
C TYR A 33 23.66 25.98 -28.11
N THR A 34 24.07 24.70 -28.17
CA THR A 34 24.07 23.82 -26.98
C THR A 34 25.21 22.80 -26.97
N ASN A 35 25.72 22.48 -25.78
CA ASN A 35 26.79 21.50 -25.60
C ASN A 35 26.35 20.11 -26.07
N ALA A 36 27.10 19.53 -27.03
CA ALA A 36 26.86 18.23 -27.65
C ALA A 36 26.65 17.07 -26.64
N ALA A 37 27.18 17.21 -25.42
CA ALA A 37 27.01 16.26 -24.32
C ALA A 37 25.54 16.04 -23.91
N THR A 38 24.70 17.08 -24.00
CA THR A 38 23.27 17.00 -23.61
C THR A 38 22.48 16.09 -24.56
N TRP A 39 22.83 16.10 -25.84
CA TRP A 39 22.17 15.31 -26.88
C TRP A 39 22.62 13.83 -26.86
N LEU A 40 23.89 13.56 -26.51
CA LEU A 40 24.37 12.20 -26.28
C LEU A 40 23.69 11.54 -25.08
N PHE A 41 23.39 12.31 -24.02
CA PHE A 41 22.64 11.81 -22.85
C PHE A 41 21.18 11.49 -23.19
N ILE A 42 20.49 12.34 -23.96
CA ILE A 42 19.10 12.10 -24.38
C ILE A 42 19.02 10.89 -25.33
N GLY A 43 19.97 10.77 -26.27
CA GLY A 43 20.08 9.62 -27.16
C GLY A 43 20.36 8.32 -26.41
N GLY A 44 21.29 8.32 -25.46
CA GLY A 44 21.63 7.14 -24.64
C GLY A 44 20.45 6.59 -23.82
N ILE A 45 19.60 7.48 -23.30
CA ILE A 45 18.45 7.06 -22.48
C ILE A 45 17.32 6.42 -23.31
N THR A 46 17.16 6.81 -24.59
CA THR A 46 16.18 6.18 -25.48
C THR A 46 16.57 4.75 -25.92
N VAL A 47 17.87 4.42 -25.91
CA VAL A 47 18.37 3.07 -26.25
C VAL A 47 18.17 2.09 -25.09
N LEU A 48 18.27 2.55 -23.84
CA LEU A 48 18.22 1.69 -22.63
C LEU A 48 16.83 1.12 -22.27
N GLY A 49 15.80 1.35 -23.08
CA GLY A 49 14.49 0.71 -22.88
C GLY A 49 13.81 1.07 -21.56
N VAL A 50 14.15 2.23 -20.98
CA VAL A 50 13.56 2.72 -19.73
C VAL A 50 12.09 3.07 -19.98
N SER A 51 11.19 2.56 -19.13
CA SER A 51 9.75 2.81 -19.28
C SER A 51 9.44 4.31 -19.27
N ILE A 52 8.51 4.78 -20.12
CA ILE A 52 8.18 6.22 -20.26
C ILE A 52 7.84 6.89 -18.91
N LYS A 53 7.24 6.11 -17.98
CA LYS A 53 6.94 6.52 -16.60
C LYS A 53 8.20 6.72 -15.74
N GLN A 54 9.24 5.92 -15.92
CA GLN A 54 10.53 6.11 -15.23
C GLN A 54 11.32 7.28 -15.82
N ILE A 55 11.22 7.51 -17.13
CA ILE A 55 11.82 8.67 -17.80
C ILE A 55 11.24 9.96 -17.22
N PHE A 56 9.91 10.07 -17.14
CA PHE A 56 9.27 11.27 -16.57
C PHE A 56 9.61 11.47 -15.09
N ARG A 57 9.72 10.37 -14.31
CA ARG A 57 9.96 10.41 -12.86
C ARG A 57 11.41 10.73 -12.46
N TRP A 58 12.40 10.33 -13.27
CA TRP A 58 13.81 10.46 -12.91
C TRP A 58 14.65 11.20 -13.95
N VAL A 59 14.42 10.97 -15.23
CA VAL A 59 15.26 11.52 -16.30
C VAL A 59 14.89 12.97 -16.60
N LEU A 60 13.59 13.28 -16.71
CA LEU A 60 13.11 14.62 -17.04
C LEU A 60 13.65 15.72 -16.10
N PRO A 61 13.60 15.58 -14.75
CA PRO A 61 14.15 16.60 -13.86
C PRO A 61 15.69 16.71 -13.97
N ILE A 62 16.40 15.60 -14.19
CA ILE A 62 17.87 15.60 -14.35
C ILE A 62 18.26 16.33 -15.65
N VAL A 63 17.53 16.08 -16.74
CA VAL A 63 17.74 16.77 -18.02
C VAL A 63 17.46 18.26 -17.88
N PHE A 64 16.39 18.66 -17.18
CA PHE A 64 16.11 20.07 -16.91
C PHE A 64 17.21 20.74 -16.09
N VAL A 65 17.73 20.07 -15.05
CA VAL A 65 18.85 20.60 -14.25
C VAL A 65 20.11 20.77 -15.10
N LEU A 66 20.44 19.79 -15.97
CA LEU A 66 21.57 19.90 -16.89
C LEU A 66 21.40 21.03 -17.91
N LEU A 67 20.18 21.25 -18.40
CA LEU A 67 19.87 22.33 -19.35
C LEU A 67 20.05 23.71 -18.70
N ILE A 68 19.62 23.86 -17.44
CA ILE A 68 19.78 25.10 -16.65
C ILE A 68 21.26 25.41 -16.37
N ILE A 69 22.06 24.39 -16.02
CA ILE A 69 23.50 24.55 -15.76
C ILE A 69 24.29 24.86 -17.05
N GLY A 70 23.82 24.35 -18.20
CA GLY A 70 24.46 24.52 -19.50
C GLY A 70 24.22 25.87 -20.18
N THR A 71 23.36 26.74 -19.63
CA THR A 71 23.07 28.07 -20.20
C THR A 71 23.84 29.18 -19.48
N PRO A 72 24.94 29.71 -20.07
CA PRO A 72 25.79 30.73 -19.43
C PRO A 72 25.15 32.13 -19.35
N GLN A 73 23.98 32.31 -19.96
CA GLN A 73 23.24 33.58 -19.97
C GLN A 73 22.49 33.86 -18.65
N LEU A 74 22.34 32.83 -17.80
CA LEU A 74 21.68 32.93 -16.50
C LEU A 74 22.74 33.03 -15.40
N GLY A 75 22.63 34.04 -14.54
CA GLY A 75 23.53 34.19 -13.39
C GLY A 75 23.42 33.01 -12.41
N LEU A 76 24.52 32.69 -11.71
CA LEU A 76 24.59 31.52 -10.82
C LEU A 76 23.47 31.47 -9.76
N MET A 77 23.00 32.62 -9.28
CA MET A 77 21.90 32.71 -8.32
C MET A 77 20.54 32.29 -8.92
N THR A 78 20.25 32.65 -10.17
CA THR A 78 18.98 32.30 -10.81
C THR A 78 18.96 30.83 -11.22
N GLN A 79 20.12 30.27 -11.60
CA GLN A 79 20.28 28.84 -11.82
C GLN A 79 19.99 28.03 -10.54
N GLY A 80 20.50 28.47 -9.39
CA GLY A 80 20.26 27.81 -8.10
C GLY A 80 18.78 27.76 -7.70
N ILE A 81 18.05 28.87 -7.89
CA ILE A 81 16.62 28.97 -7.57
C ILE A 81 15.79 28.05 -8.48
N LEU A 82 16.11 27.99 -9.78
CA LEU A 82 15.40 27.13 -10.72
C LEU A 82 15.63 25.64 -10.43
N VAL A 83 16.84 25.24 -10.07
CA VAL A 83 17.13 23.85 -9.66
C VAL A 83 16.34 23.47 -8.41
N LEU A 84 16.29 24.34 -7.40
CA LEU A 84 15.50 24.11 -6.19
C LEU A 84 13.99 24.05 -6.49
N THR A 85 13.52 24.87 -7.43
CA THR A 85 12.10 24.87 -7.87
C THR A 85 11.75 23.55 -8.56
N VAL A 86 12.62 23.04 -9.44
CA VAL A 86 12.43 21.74 -10.12
C VAL A 86 12.46 20.57 -9.13
N ILE A 87 13.36 20.60 -8.15
CA ILE A 87 13.43 19.59 -7.07
C ILE A 87 12.20 19.68 -6.14
N GLY A 88 11.74 20.89 -5.82
CA GLY A 88 10.54 21.11 -5.01
C GLY A 88 9.25 20.70 -5.73
N LEU A 89 9.10 21.04 -7.01
CA LEU A 89 7.98 20.58 -7.85
C LEU A 89 7.97 19.05 -7.98
N ARG A 90 9.14 18.41 -7.97
CA ARG A 90 9.23 16.95 -7.95
C ARG A 90 8.56 16.37 -6.71
N GLU A 91 8.76 16.92 -5.51
CA GLU A 91 8.10 16.39 -4.31
C GLU A 91 6.59 16.67 -4.30
N LEU A 92 6.14 17.78 -4.90
CA LEU A 92 4.72 18.13 -4.95
C LEU A 92 3.92 17.37 -6.02
N LEU A 93 4.51 17.11 -7.20
CA LEU A 93 3.86 16.38 -8.29
C LEU A 93 4.06 14.87 -8.19
N VAL A 94 5.13 14.40 -7.54
CA VAL A 94 5.35 13.00 -7.21
C VAL A 94 4.84 12.75 -5.79
N ILE A 95 3.53 12.98 -5.58
CA ILE A 95 2.83 12.27 -4.51
C ILE A 95 3.07 10.79 -4.83
N PRO A 96 3.65 10.00 -3.92
CA PRO A 96 3.68 8.56 -4.11
C PRO A 96 2.23 8.13 -4.17
N HIS A 97 1.68 7.93 -5.36
CA HIS A 97 0.60 6.98 -5.53
C HIS A 97 1.12 5.75 -4.84
N ALA A 98 0.47 5.39 -3.73
CA ALA A 98 0.83 4.27 -2.89
C ALA A 98 1.18 3.15 -3.86
N ASN A 99 2.48 2.88 -3.98
CA ASN A 99 2.97 1.89 -4.89
C ASN A 99 2.35 0.63 -4.34
N ASN A 100 1.32 0.12 -5.02
CA ASN A 100 0.73 -1.19 -4.77
C ASN A 100 1.82 -2.22 -5.12
N LYS A 101 2.89 -2.21 -4.32
CA LYS A 101 3.70 -3.37 -4.03
C LYS A 101 2.68 -4.33 -3.47
N ARG A 102 2.11 -5.12 -4.38
CA ARG A 102 1.38 -6.35 -4.10
C ARG A 102 1.87 -6.85 -2.77
N ILE A 103 0.98 -6.81 -1.76
CA ILE A 103 1.26 -7.23 -0.39
C ILE A 103 2.00 -8.56 -0.48
N LYS A 104 3.32 -8.50 -0.38
CA LYS A 104 4.21 -9.65 -0.51
C LYS A 104 4.34 -10.13 0.91
N HIS A 105 3.76 -11.30 1.15
CA HIS A 105 3.72 -12.06 2.40
C HIS A 105 2.60 -11.72 3.39
N GLN A 106 1.38 -12.06 2.98
CA GLN A 106 0.58 -12.91 3.86
C GLN A 106 1.12 -14.34 3.64
N SER A 107 2.05 -14.75 4.49
CA SER A 107 2.62 -16.11 4.54
C SER A 107 1.51 -17.14 4.34
N ARG A 108 1.82 -18.25 3.67
CA ARG A 108 0.86 -19.35 3.44
C ARG A 108 0.55 -19.99 4.81
N LEU A 109 -0.34 -19.36 5.59
CA LEU A 109 -0.88 -19.94 6.82
C LEU A 109 -1.37 -21.33 6.48
N LYS A 110 -0.71 -22.34 7.04
CA LYS A 110 -1.03 -23.74 6.82
C LYS A 110 -2.24 -24.04 7.69
N ILE A 111 -3.37 -24.30 7.04
CA ILE A 111 -4.60 -24.67 7.74
C ILE A 111 -4.44 -26.10 8.25
N ASN A 112 -4.53 -26.27 9.56
CA ASN A 112 -4.63 -27.59 10.19
C ASN A 112 -6.03 -28.16 9.94
N THR A 113 -6.14 -29.33 9.29
CA THR A 113 -7.44 -29.91 8.94
C THR A 113 -7.77 -31.17 9.74
N ASN A 114 -6.97 -31.50 10.75
CA ASN A 114 -7.04 -32.79 11.44
C ASN A 114 -8.38 -33.03 12.15
N ASP A 115 -9.01 -31.96 12.65
CA ASP A 115 -10.23 -32.05 13.48
C ASP A 115 -11.52 -31.72 12.71
N LEU A 116 -11.49 -31.69 11.37
CA LEU A 116 -12.65 -31.27 10.56
C LEU A 116 -13.08 -32.34 9.56
N THR A 117 -14.38 -32.44 9.34
CA THR A 117 -14.91 -33.25 8.23
C THR A 117 -14.55 -32.61 6.88
N ARG A 118 -14.58 -33.39 5.79
CA ARG A 118 -14.30 -32.86 4.43
C ARG A 118 -15.23 -31.70 4.03
N ARG A 119 -16.47 -31.68 4.53
CA ARG A 119 -17.43 -30.61 4.29
C ARG A 119 -17.00 -29.35 5.03
N ASP A 120 -16.68 -29.49 6.32
CA ASP A 120 -16.30 -28.35 7.16
C ASP A 120 -14.96 -27.75 6.72
N VAL A 121 -14.00 -28.57 6.28
CA VAL A 121 -12.75 -28.08 5.67
C VAL A 121 -13.03 -27.18 4.47
N ARG A 122 -14.03 -27.51 3.64
CA ARG A 122 -14.38 -26.71 2.46
C ARG A 122 -14.97 -25.36 2.86
N VAL A 123 -15.98 -25.38 3.73
CA VAL A 123 -16.66 -24.18 4.24
C VAL A 123 -15.67 -23.27 4.97
N PHE A 124 -14.82 -23.86 5.81
CA PHE A 124 -13.76 -23.14 6.50
C PHE A 124 -12.78 -22.51 5.53
N LYS A 125 -12.23 -23.27 4.56
CA LYS A 125 -11.29 -22.72 3.58
C LYS A 125 -11.88 -21.56 2.77
N GLU A 126 -13.15 -21.65 2.42
CA GLU A 126 -13.84 -20.58 1.71
C GLU A 126 -14.01 -19.34 2.58
N THR A 127 -14.51 -19.51 3.80
CA THR A 127 -14.68 -18.42 4.78
C THR A 127 -13.33 -17.77 5.09
N PHE A 128 -12.31 -18.57 5.39
CA PHE A 128 -10.96 -18.14 5.71
C PHE A 128 -10.31 -17.38 4.54
N LYS A 129 -10.51 -17.85 3.30
CA LYS A 129 -10.03 -17.14 2.11
C LYS A 129 -10.67 -15.75 2.00
N ARG A 130 -11.99 -15.64 2.19
CA ARG A 130 -12.70 -14.35 2.17
C ARG A 130 -12.15 -13.41 3.24
N LEU A 131 -12.00 -13.89 4.47
CA LEU A 131 -11.44 -13.07 5.57
C LEU A 131 -10.02 -12.60 5.29
N ARG A 132 -9.18 -13.45 4.69
CA ARG A 132 -7.81 -13.03 4.28
C ARG A 132 -7.84 -11.93 3.23
N THR A 133 -8.76 -12.02 2.27
CA THR A 133 -8.96 -10.98 1.26
C THR A 133 -9.44 -9.69 1.90
N SER A 134 -10.45 -9.74 2.76
CA SER A 134 -10.95 -8.58 3.51
C SER A 134 -9.86 -7.96 4.37
N ALA A 135 -9.08 -8.76 5.10
CA ALA A 135 -7.97 -8.27 5.93
C ALA A 135 -6.93 -7.47 5.11
N ALA A 136 -6.55 -7.99 3.94
CA ALA A 136 -5.63 -7.30 3.04
C ALA A 136 -6.23 -6.01 2.47
N HIS A 137 -7.53 -6.00 2.17
CA HIS A 137 -8.19 -4.80 1.67
C HIS A 137 -8.35 -3.73 2.75
N ILE A 138 -8.73 -4.12 3.98
CA ILE A 138 -8.77 -3.25 5.15
C ILE A 138 -7.40 -2.60 5.40
N GLU A 139 -6.31 -3.36 5.25
CA GLU A 139 -4.95 -2.83 5.41
C GLU A 139 -4.65 -1.71 4.40
N VAL A 140 -5.06 -1.90 3.14
CA VAL A 140 -4.93 -0.88 2.09
C VAL A 140 -5.80 0.34 2.43
N LEU A 141 -7.08 0.14 2.73
CA LEU A 141 -8.03 1.22 3.03
C LEU A 141 -7.60 2.07 4.24
N LEU A 142 -7.08 1.43 5.29
CA LEU A 142 -6.59 2.13 6.48
C LEU A 142 -5.36 3.01 6.18
N ALA A 143 -4.63 2.73 5.10
CA ALA A 143 -3.46 3.51 4.69
C ALA A 143 -3.81 4.75 3.84
N GLU A 144 -5.01 4.82 3.27
CA GLU A 144 -5.45 5.84 2.31
C GLU A 144 -5.47 7.26 2.90
N THR A 145 -5.85 7.41 4.18
CA THR A 145 -5.90 8.73 4.83
C THR A 145 -5.09 8.76 6.13
N VAL A 146 -4.58 9.95 6.49
CA VAL A 146 -3.85 10.15 7.75
C VAL A 146 -4.72 9.80 8.96
N GLY A 147 -6.01 10.13 8.90
CA GLY A 147 -6.97 9.83 9.97
C GLY A 147 -7.15 8.34 10.20
N LEU A 148 -7.36 7.56 9.12
CA LEU A 148 -7.48 6.11 9.22
C LEU A 148 -6.18 5.44 9.63
N ARG A 149 -5.04 5.94 9.15
CA ARG A 149 -3.73 5.43 9.56
C ARG A 149 -3.50 5.60 11.05
N ARG A 150 -3.87 6.75 11.61
CA ARG A 150 -3.82 6.99 13.06
C ARG A 150 -4.70 6.00 13.82
N ILE A 151 -5.92 5.74 13.34
CA ILE A 151 -6.79 4.72 13.94
C ILE A 151 -6.10 3.36 13.97
N ASN A 152 -5.51 2.92 12.85
CA ASN A 152 -4.80 1.64 12.81
C ASN A 152 -3.62 1.59 13.79
N VAL A 153 -2.87 2.68 13.98
CA VAL A 153 -1.77 2.74 14.95
C VAL A 153 -2.29 2.67 16.40
N GLU A 154 -3.36 3.40 16.71
CA GLU A 154 -3.96 3.44 18.05
C GLU A 154 -4.58 2.08 18.42
N THR A 155 -5.33 1.46 17.51
CA THR A 155 -6.10 0.25 17.79
C THR A 155 -5.36 -1.04 17.44
N LYS A 156 -4.32 -0.96 16.60
CA LYS A 156 -3.59 -2.11 16.05
C LYS A 156 -4.51 -3.13 15.35
N VAL A 157 -5.61 -2.67 14.76
CA VAL A 157 -6.66 -3.55 14.23
C VAL A 157 -6.13 -4.58 13.23
N ILE A 158 -5.22 -4.19 12.31
CA ILE A 158 -4.63 -5.14 11.35
C ILE A 158 -3.83 -6.24 12.06
N THR A 159 -3.12 -5.89 13.13
CA THR A 159 -2.38 -6.87 13.92
C THR A 159 -3.33 -7.88 14.54
N TYR A 160 -4.44 -7.43 15.14
CA TYR A 160 -5.43 -8.34 15.75
C TYR A 160 -6.18 -9.19 14.74
N ILE A 161 -6.55 -8.64 13.57
CA ILE A 161 -7.15 -9.42 12.47
C ILE A 161 -6.19 -10.54 12.04
N ASN A 162 -4.93 -10.21 11.78
CA ASN A 162 -3.95 -11.18 11.32
C ASN A 162 -3.60 -12.22 12.39
N ALA A 163 -3.52 -11.83 13.66
CA ALA A 163 -3.30 -12.76 14.77
C ALA A 163 -4.48 -13.73 14.92
N THR A 164 -5.72 -13.22 14.85
CA THR A 164 -6.93 -14.05 14.86
C THR A 164 -6.94 -15.04 13.69
N LEU A 165 -6.58 -14.60 12.49
CA LEU A 165 -6.47 -15.50 11.33
C LEU A 165 -5.36 -16.56 11.49
N ALA A 166 -4.25 -16.24 12.16
CA ALA A 166 -3.21 -17.21 12.43
C ALA A 166 -3.70 -18.31 13.38
N GLU A 167 -4.39 -17.93 14.45
CA GLU A 167 -4.99 -18.87 15.39
C GLU A 167 -6.09 -19.73 14.74
N LEU A 168 -6.96 -19.12 13.92
CA LEU A 168 -7.98 -19.86 13.16
C LEU A 168 -7.34 -20.84 12.17
N ALA A 169 -6.19 -20.53 11.59
CA ALA A 169 -5.48 -21.48 10.73
C ALA A 169 -4.91 -22.67 11.52
N ALA A 170 -4.44 -22.43 12.74
CA ALA A 170 -3.92 -23.47 13.62
C ALA A 170 -5.04 -24.36 14.19
N ASN A 171 -6.17 -23.75 14.54
CA ASN A 171 -7.33 -24.39 15.18
C ASN A 171 -8.66 -23.95 14.52
N PRO A 172 -9.05 -24.51 13.37
CA PRO A 172 -10.21 -24.00 12.63
C PRO A 172 -11.56 -24.17 13.35
N THR A 173 -11.64 -25.08 14.32
CA THR A 173 -12.82 -25.26 15.17
C THR A 173 -13.14 -24.01 15.99
N GLN A 174 -12.16 -23.14 16.24
CA GLN A 174 -12.38 -21.87 16.93
C GLN A 174 -13.18 -20.86 16.10
N LEU A 175 -13.43 -21.11 14.81
CA LEU A 175 -14.27 -20.23 14.00
C LEU A 175 -15.68 -20.07 14.59
N THR A 176 -16.20 -21.09 15.28
CA THR A 176 -17.52 -21.01 15.95
C THR A 176 -17.50 -20.15 17.22
N VAL A 177 -16.32 -19.97 17.84
CA VAL A 177 -16.13 -19.12 19.02
C VAL A 177 -16.09 -17.64 18.62
N VAL A 178 -15.63 -17.35 17.41
CA VAL A 178 -15.54 -16.01 16.83
C VAL A 178 -16.32 -15.91 15.52
N ASP A 179 -17.54 -16.44 15.52
CA ASP A 179 -18.45 -16.38 14.37
C ASP A 179 -18.72 -14.94 13.93
N ASP A 180 -18.94 -14.06 14.90
CA ASP A 180 -19.18 -12.65 14.70
C ASP A 180 -17.98 -11.90 14.13
N PHE A 181 -16.75 -12.29 14.48
CA PHE A 181 -15.54 -11.76 13.85
C PHE A 181 -15.60 -11.99 12.35
N ALA A 182 -15.90 -13.24 11.97
CA ALA A 182 -15.88 -13.70 10.59
C ALA A 182 -17.03 -13.16 9.75
N TYR A 183 -18.25 -13.16 10.30
CA TYR A 183 -19.46 -12.90 9.53
C TYR A 183 -20.00 -11.48 9.69
N ARG A 184 -19.61 -10.75 10.74
CA ARG A 184 -20.13 -9.41 11.02
C ARG A 184 -19.03 -8.36 11.12
N ARG A 185 -18.09 -8.49 12.05
CA ARG A 185 -17.16 -7.41 12.40
C ARG A 185 -16.16 -7.09 11.28
N VAL A 186 -15.45 -8.09 10.74
CA VAL A 186 -14.49 -7.85 9.64
C VAL A 186 -15.20 -7.35 8.38
N PRO A 187 -16.29 -7.97 7.90
CA PRO A 187 -17.01 -7.47 6.72
C PRO A 187 -17.58 -6.05 6.90
N ASN A 188 -18.18 -5.75 8.05
CA ASN A 188 -18.74 -4.42 8.30
C ASN A 188 -17.65 -3.35 8.43
N LEU A 189 -16.52 -3.68 9.04
CA LEU A 189 -15.35 -2.79 9.09
C LEU A 189 -14.83 -2.49 7.68
N GLU A 190 -14.69 -3.50 6.83
CA GLU A 190 -14.29 -3.33 5.43
C GLU A 190 -15.27 -2.41 4.68
N GLN A 191 -16.57 -2.69 4.75
CA GLN A 191 -17.59 -1.88 4.07
C GLN A 191 -17.59 -0.42 4.55
N LEU A 192 -17.51 -0.20 5.87
CA LEU A 192 -17.48 1.15 6.43
C LEU A 192 -16.22 1.91 6.00
N LEU A 193 -15.08 1.24 5.89
CA LEU A 193 -13.83 1.82 5.38
C LEU A 193 -13.92 2.16 3.90
N VAL A 194 -14.52 1.29 3.07
CA VAL A 194 -14.74 1.56 1.64
C VAL A 194 -15.58 2.83 1.48
N SER A 195 -16.75 2.91 2.13
CA SER A 195 -17.62 4.08 2.03
C SER A 195 -16.95 5.34 2.59
N TYR A 196 -16.18 5.21 3.68
CA TYR A 196 -15.42 6.34 4.22
C TYR A 196 -14.42 6.88 3.19
N VAL A 197 -13.61 6.01 2.58
CA VAL A 197 -12.57 6.41 1.62
C VAL A 197 -13.20 7.03 0.38
N GLU A 198 -14.31 6.47 -0.11
CA GLU A 198 -15.06 7.01 -1.25
C GLU A 198 -15.48 8.47 -1.01
N ILE A 199 -16.16 8.73 0.11
CA ILE A 199 -16.59 10.09 0.48
C ILE A 199 -15.39 11.01 0.73
N ALA A 200 -14.35 10.51 1.40
CA ALA A 200 -13.16 11.30 1.71
C ALA A 200 -12.37 11.73 0.47
N HIS A 201 -12.53 11.04 -0.65
CA HIS A 201 -11.89 11.35 -1.94
C HIS A 201 -12.76 12.18 -2.88
N HIS A 202 -13.99 12.55 -2.50
CA HIS A 202 -14.80 13.46 -3.30
C HIS A 202 -14.15 14.84 -3.42
N ALA A 203 -14.20 15.42 -4.63
CA ALA A 203 -13.60 16.72 -4.93
C ALA A 203 -14.24 17.87 -4.15
N VAL A 204 -15.53 17.73 -3.81
CA VAL A 204 -16.29 18.69 -3.02
C VAL A 204 -16.91 17.93 -1.86
N ILE A 205 -16.58 18.34 -0.63
CA ILE A 205 -17.05 17.72 0.61
C ILE A 205 -17.92 18.74 1.35
N SER A 206 -19.20 18.41 1.56
CA SER A 206 -20.14 19.26 2.29
C SER A 206 -19.89 19.21 3.81
N ASP A 207 -20.46 20.15 4.57
CA ASP A 207 -20.36 20.11 6.04
C ASP A 207 -21.09 18.91 6.64
N ASN A 208 -22.15 18.42 5.99
CA ASN A 208 -22.81 17.18 6.37
C ASN A 208 -21.88 15.97 6.17
N ASP A 209 -21.15 15.92 5.05
CA ASP A 209 -20.18 14.84 4.79
C ASP A 209 -19.05 14.84 5.81
N LYS A 210 -18.56 16.02 6.23
CA LYS A 210 -17.56 16.13 7.31
C LYS A 210 -18.08 15.55 8.63
N LYS A 211 -19.36 15.79 8.96
CA LYS A 211 -20.01 15.24 10.15
C LYS A 211 -20.10 13.71 10.06
N GLN A 212 -20.56 13.18 8.92
CA GLN A 212 -20.65 11.75 8.68
C GLN A 212 -19.28 11.07 8.73
N LEU A 213 -18.24 11.66 8.12
CA LEU A 213 -16.86 11.17 8.20
C LEU A 213 -16.32 11.18 9.64
N LYS A 214 -16.74 12.14 10.47
CA LYS A 214 -16.36 12.16 11.89
C LYS A 214 -17.02 11.01 12.66
N GLU A 215 -18.30 10.78 12.44
CA GLU A 215 -19.05 9.68 13.06
C GLU A 215 -18.55 8.31 12.59
N ALA A 216 -18.33 8.15 11.29
CA ALA A 216 -17.75 6.94 10.70
C ALA A 216 -16.38 6.61 11.33
N ARG A 217 -15.52 7.60 11.58
CA ARG A 217 -14.24 7.37 12.28
C ARG A 217 -14.44 6.84 13.70
N GLN A 218 -15.46 7.28 14.42
CA GLN A 218 -15.76 6.76 15.76
C GLN A 218 -16.25 5.31 15.69
N LEU A 219 -17.14 5.00 14.74
CA LEU A 219 -17.62 3.63 14.51
C LEU A 219 -16.50 2.69 14.06
N ILE A 220 -15.60 3.14 13.18
CA ILE A 220 -14.40 2.37 12.78
C ILE A 220 -13.53 2.07 14.00
N LYS A 221 -13.33 3.03 14.91
CA LYS A 221 -12.59 2.79 16.17
C LYS A 221 -13.29 1.75 17.04
N GLN A 222 -14.61 1.83 17.19
CA GLN A 222 -15.39 0.87 17.98
C GLN A 222 -15.31 -0.54 17.39
N LEU A 223 -15.47 -0.69 16.07
CA LEU A 223 -15.31 -1.97 15.38
C LEU A 223 -13.89 -2.52 15.54
N ALA A 224 -12.87 -1.66 15.44
CA ALA A 224 -11.48 -2.04 15.67
C ALA A 224 -11.23 -2.56 17.10
N THR A 225 -11.84 -1.92 18.11
CA THR A 225 -11.79 -2.41 19.50
C THR A 225 -12.51 -3.75 19.65
N ALA A 226 -13.69 -3.91 19.05
CA ALA A 226 -14.40 -5.19 19.10
C ALA A 226 -13.61 -6.34 18.45
N VAL A 227 -12.87 -6.06 17.38
CA VAL A 227 -11.93 -7.03 16.77
C VAL A 227 -10.79 -7.42 17.71
N HIS A 228 -10.31 -6.52 18.56
CA HIS A 228 -9.36 -6.88 19.60
C HIS A 228 -9.99 -7.85 20.62
N ASP A 229 -11.24 -7.63 21.01
CA ASP A 229 -11.95 -8.53 21.93
C ASP A 229 -12.14 -9.93 21.32
N ASP A 230 -12.31 -10.04 20.00
CA ASP A 230 -12.36 -11.33 19.29
C ASP A 230 -11.08 -12.12 19.42
N TYR A 231 -9.95 -11.44 19.22
CA TYR A 231 -8.66 -12.07 19.41
C TYR A 231 -8.52 -12.61 20.84
N ARG A 232 -9.00 -11.86 21.85
CA ARG A 232 -8.99 -12.32 23.25
C ARG A 232 -9.87 -13.54 23.48
N LEU A 233 -10.96 -13.72 22.73
CA LEU A 233 -11.80 -14.93 22.81
C LEU A 233 -11.05 -16.16 22.30
N VAL A 234 -10.34 -16.02 21.19
CA VAL A 234 -9.54 -17.08 20.56
C VAL A 234 -8.41 -17.56 21.48
N ILE A 235 -7.66 -16.64 22.10
CA ILE A 235 -6.54 -17.01 23.00
C ILE A 235 -6.97 -17.26 24.45
N ARG A 236 -8.27 -17.16 24.78
CA ARG A 236 -8.77 -17.22 26.16
C ARG A 236 -8.31 -18.49 26.88
N LYS A 237 -8.34 -19.63 26.19
CA LYS A 237 -7.92 -20.91 26.76
C LYS A 237 -6.45 -20.89 27.19
N ASP A 238 -5.58 -20.32 26.36
CA ASP A 238 -4.14 -20.26 26.63
C ASP A 238 -3.83 -19.29 27.76
N VAL A 239 -4.54 -18.17 27.83
CA VAL A 239 -4.45 -17.21 28.94
C VAL A 239 -4.92 -17.83 30.25
N ASN A 240 -6.03 -18.56 30.24
CA ASN A 240 -6.53 -19.24 31.45
C ASN A 240 -5.56 -20.32 31.93
N ASN A 241 -5.02 -21.13 31.01
CA ASN A 241 -4.00 -22.13 31.35
C ASN A 241 -2.74 -21.48 31.95
N LEU A 242 -2.28 -20.36 31.39
CA LEU A 242 -1.18 -19.61 31.98
C LEU A 242 -1.50 -19.14 33.40
N ASN A 243 -2.70 -18.60 33.63
CA ASN A 243 -3.13 -18.16 34.98
C ASN A 243 -3.18 -19.31 35.98
N ASP A 244 -3.72 -20.47 35.60
CA ASP A 244 -3.78 -21.65 36.46
C ASP A 244 -2.38 -22.14 36.82
N ARG A 245 -1.47 -22.17 35.83
CA ARG A 245 -0.06 -22.54 36.05
C ARG A 245 0.65 -21.54 36.95
N MET A 246 0.43 -20.23 36.76
CA MET A 246 0.97 -19.20 37.65
C MET A 246 0.46 -19.33 39.08
N SER A 247 -0.84 -19.63 39.28
CA SER A 247 -1.42 -19.84 40.60
C SER A 247 -0.75 -21.03 41.28
N THR A 248 -0.69 -22.17 40.58
CA THR A 248 -0.03 -23.38 41.08
C THR A 248 1.44 -23.12 41.43
N THR A 249 2.17 -22.40 40.58
CA THR A 249 3.57 -22.05 40.86
C THR A 249 3.69 -21.12 42.07
N LYS A 250 2.79 -20.14 42.24
CA LYS A 250 2.77 -19.29 43.44
C LYS A 250 2.49 -20.09 44.70
N ASP A 251 1.55 -21.03 44.66
CA ASP A 251 1.24 -21.91 45.80
C ASP A 251 2.46 -22.76 46.18
N THR A 252 3.20 -23.29 45.19
CA THR A 252 4.45 -24.03 45.46
C THR A 252 5.60 -23.15 45.98
N LEU A 253 5.62 -21.85 45.65
CA LEU A 253 6.64 -20.91 46.12
C LEU A 253 6.29 -20.29 47.48
N GLY A 254 5.00 -20.12 47.78
CA GLY A 254 4.49 -19.59 49.05
C GLY A 254 4.26 -20.66 50.12
N GLY A 255 4.23 -21.94 49.75
CA GLY A 255 4.06 -23.09 50.65
C GLY A 255 5.33 -23.57 51.38
N ASN A 256 6.41 -22.77 51.38
CA ASN A 256 7.67 -23.09 52.06
C ASN A 256 8.05 -21.95 53.02
N HIS A 257 7.24 -21.71 54.06
CA HIS A 257 7.66 -20.98 55.25
C HIS A 257 6.87 -21.50 56.47
N ASP A 258 7.40 -22.58 57.05
CA ASP A 258 7.32 -22.85 58.49
C ASP A 258 8.05 -21.76 59.29
#